data_AF-A0A183KEA5-F1
#
_entry.id   AF-A0A183KEA5-F1
#
_cell.length_a   1.000
_cell.length_b   1.000
_cell.length_c   1.000
_cell.angle_alpha   90.00
_cell.angle_beta   90.00
_cell.angle_gamma   90.00
#
_symmetry.space_group_name_H-M   'P 1'
#
loop_
_entity.id
_entity.type
_entity.pdbx_description
1 polymer ?
#
loop_
_entity_poly.entity_id
_entity_poly.type
_entity_poly.pdbx_seq_one_letter_code
_entity_poly.pdbx_strand_id
1 'polypeptide(L)'
;MDHCTWPTMENSKFQSSVAESFNQTFGHQYFSVSWLEENLDEEIARKKVFGYCLAIEDCKYVFAVDSIAQLDNPETLSHLVKMNRSIIAPLLTIRGKAWSNFWGALDADGFYARSSDYMDIIHYNITGIWNVPLVRSAYLISRWAVRKLIDVSNSEMNFAYEARNKNVFMFVDNQMNFGYLIDAKNYTKGKLHNDLWQTMENPQDWEEKYIHPQYFNFAKPEVTMTDIAQPCPDVFWFPLVSETFCKHLIEEVENYGQWSTGDNYDPRLEGGYENVPTRDIHMRQIGWEEHWLHVLEKYVHKMQKKLFQGYDDKPWARMNFVVRYKPDEQPSLRPHHDASSYTINIGLNQPGKDYKGGGIRYNRYNCSIVNTRVGWAVVSPGRVTHLHEGLATTEGTRYIFVTFVNP
;
A
#
# COMPACT_ATOMS: atom_id res chain seq x y z
N MET A 1 -28.54 5.59 14.57
CA MET A 1 -28.69 4.51 13.59
C MET A 1 -28.06 5.05 12.32
N ASP A 2 -27.03 4.36 11.84
CA ASP A 2 -26.17 4.89 10.78
C ASP A 2 -26.50 4.17 9.46
N HIS A 3 -26.66 4.93 8.39
CA HIS A 3 -26.87 4.44 7.03
C HIS A 3 -25.61 4.72 6.22
N CYS A 4 -25.10 3.71 5.52
CA CYS A 4 -23.91 3.84 4.67
C CYS A 4 -24.30 3.84 3.18
N THR A 5 -23.72 4.74 2.37
CA THR A 5 -24.01 4.86 0.94
C THR A 5 -22.73 5.12 0.14
N TRP A 6 -22.52 4.34 -0.94
CA TRP A 6 -21.30 4.38 -1.76
C TRP A 6 -21.60 4.77 -3.21
N PRO A 7 -20.87 5.74 -3.80
CA PRO A 7 -20.84 5.96 -5.25
C PRO A 7 -19.79 5.06 -5.94
N THR A 8 -20.10 4.54 -7.13
CA THR A 8 -19.19 3.72 -7.95
C THR A 8 -18.85 4.41 -9.27
N MET A 9 -17.55 4.55 -9.60
CA MET A 9 -17.05 5.15 -10.85
C MET A 9 -16.44 4.10 -11.80
N GLU A 10 -16.26 4.45 -13.08
CA GLU A 10 -15.88 3.58 -14.22
C GLU A 10 -14.60 2.74 -14.03
N ASN A 11 -13.66 3.15 -13.16
CA ASN A 11 -12.44 2.41 -12.82
C ASN A 11 -12.56 1.54 -11.54
N SER A 12 -13.77 1.34 -11.02
CA SER A 12 -14.03 0.62 -9.76
C SER A 12 -14.05 -0.91 -9.88
N LYS A 13 -13.95 -1.51 -11.07
CA LYS A 13 -14.02 -2.99 -11.23
C LYS A 13 -13.09 -3.76 -10.31
N PHE A 14 -11.88 -3.25 -10.05
CA PHE A 14 -10.92 -3.87 -9.13
C PHE A 14 -11.15 -3.51 -7.65
N GLN A 15 -11.97 -2.51 -7.35
CA GLN A 15 -12.31 -2.07 -5.99
C GLN A 15 -13.69 -2.54 -5.52
N SER A 16 -14.60 -2.93 -6.41
CA SER A 16 -15.92 -3.45 -6.05
C SER A 16 -15.80 -4.66 -5.14
N SER A 17 -14.86 -5.57 -5.40
CA SER A 17 -14.61 -6.74 -4.53
C SER A 17 -14.16 -6.36 -3.12
N VAL A 18 -13.38 -5.28 -2.98
CA VAL A 18 -12.94 -4.76 -1.67
C VAL A 18 -14.15 -4.20 -0.91
N ALA A 19 -14.96 -3.41 -1.59
CA ALA A 19 -16.12 -2.78 -0.99
C ALA A 19 -17.24 -3.80 -0.64
N GLU A 20 -17.42 -4.83 -1.48
CA GLU A 20 -18.28 -5.99 -1.20
C GLU A 20 -17.77 -6.79 0.00
N SER A 21 -16.47 -7.08 0.08
CA SER A 21 -15.85 -7.79 1.20
C SER A 21 -16.03 -7.00 2.52
N PHE A 22 -15.87 -5.68 2.48
CA PHE A 22 -16.18 -4.81 3.61
C PHE A 22 -17.64 -4.94 4.02
N ASN A 23 -18.58 -4.87 3.08
CA ASN A 23 -20.01 -4.99 3.37
C ASN A 23 -20.38 -6.37 3.95
N GLN A 24 -19.78 -7.45 3.44
CA GLN A 24 -19.96 -8.80 4.00
C GLN A 24 -19.47 -8.89 5.45
N THR A 25 -18.37 -8.21 5.76
CA THR A 25 -17.72 -8.27 7.08
C THR A 25 -18.41 -7.34 8.08
N PHE A 26 -18.71 -6.10 7.71
CA PHE A 26 -19.13 -5.04 8.62
C PHE A 26 -20.55 -4.51 8.37
N GLY A 27 -21.18 -4.88 7.25
CA GLY A 27 -22.50 -4.37 6.87
C GLY A 27 -23.58 -4.57 7.94
N HIS A 28 -23.49 -5.66 8.70
CA HIS A 28 -24.40 -5.98 9.81
C HIS A 28 -24.34 -4.99 10.99
N GLN A 29 -23.28 -4.17 11.09
CA GLN A 29 -23.14 -3.14 12.12
C GLN A 29 -23.89 -1.84 11.77
N TYR A 30 -24.29 -1.69 10.51
CA TYR A 30 -25.07 -0.54 10.03
C TYR A 30 -26.56 -0.86 10.03
N PHE A 31 -27.40 0.17 10.15
CA PHE A 31 -28.84 -0.03 10.02
C PHE A 31 -29.22 -0.43 8.59
N SER A 32 -28.56 0.17 7.60
CA SER A 32 -28.63 -0.27 6.21
C SER A 32 -27.39 0.13 5.43
N VAL A 33 -27.10 -0.61 4.36
CA VAL A 33 -26.06 -0.31 3.37
C VAL A 33 -26.69 -0.28 1.99
N SER A 34 -26.45 0.79 1.25
CA SER A 34 -26.98 0.99 -0.11
C SER A 34 -25.88 1.40 -1.09
N TRP A 35 -25.99 0.92 -2.32
CA TRP A 35 -25.09 1.32 -3.41
C TRP A 35 -25.83 2.30 -4.32
N LEU A 36 -25.14 3.35 -4.75
CA LEU A 36 -25.65 4.22 -5.81
C LEU A 36 -25.35 3.58 -7.18
N GLU A 37 -26.07 4.06 -8.20
CA GLU A 37 -25.83 3.65 -9.59
C GLU A 37 -24.37 3.89 -10.02
N GLU A 38 -23.85 3.03 -10.89
CA GLU A 38 -22.53 3.22 -11.50
C GLU A 38 -22.50 4.45 -12.41
N ASN A 39 -21.34 5.10 -12.49
CA ASN A 39 -21.08 6.26 -13.36
C ASN A 39 -21.92 7.50 -13.04
N LEU A 40 -22.29 7.68 -11.77
CA LEU A 40 -22.83 8.95 -11.31
C LEU A 40 -21.72 9.99 -11.20
N ASP A 41 -21.98 11.16 -11.77
CA ASP A 41 -21.21 12.36 -11.44
C ASP A 41 -21.33 12.66 -9.94
N GLU A 42 -20.26 13.20 -9.35
CA GLU A 42 -20.19 13.48 -7.91
C GLU A 42 -21.35 14.40 -7.45
N GLU A 43 -21.84 15.30 -8.32
CA GLU A 43 -22.94 16.23 -7.99
C GLU A 43 -24.21 15.45 -7.71
N ILE A 44 -24.50 14.53 -8.63
CA ILE A 44 -25.70 13.72 -8.61
C ILE A 44 -25.63 12.76 -7.42
N ALA A 45 -24.47 12.16 -7.18
CA ALA A 45 -24.26 11.30 -6.01
C ALA A 45 -24.49 12.06 -4.70
N ARG A 46 -23.87 13.24 -4.54
CA ARG A 46 -24.02 14.08 -3.34
C ARG A 46 -25.48 14.53 -3.15
N LYS A 47 -26.14 14.97 -4.21
CA LYS A 47 -27.56 15.37 -4.18
C LYS A 47 -28.47 14.20 -3.81
N LYS A 48 -28.22 13.00 -4.33
CA LYS A 48 -28.95 11.76 -3.95
C LYS A 48 -28.77 11.44 -2.47
N VAL A 49 -27.54 11.48 -1.94
CA VAL A 49 -27.26 11.24 -0.51
C VAL A 49 -27.93 12.28 0.39
N PHE A 50 -27.86 13.56 0.03
CA PHE A 50 -28.54 14.64 0.75
C PHE A 50 -30.06 14.46 0.73
N GLY A 51 -30.64 14.15 -0.43
CA GLY A 51 -32.05 13.85 -0.58
C GLY A 51 -32.49 12.65 0.27
N TYR A 52 -31.67 11.60 0.33
CA TYR A 52 -31.92 10.42 1.17
C TYR A 52 -31.97 10.78 2.65
N CYS A 53 -30.98 11.55 3.15
CA CYS A 53 -31.05 12.04 4.52
C CYS A 53 -32.31 12.87 4.76
N LEU A 54 -32.67 13.78 3.85
CA LEU A 54 -33.89 14.59 4.01
C LEU A 54 -35.18 13.76 3.99
N ALA A 55 -35.23 12.65 3.28
CA ALA A 55 -36.37 11.75 3.26
C ALA A 55 -36.55 10.97 4.57
N ILE A 56 -35.48 10.73 5.32
CA ILE A 56 -35.52 10.05 6.63
C ILE A 56 -35.67 11.09 7.74
N GLU A 57 -36.79 11.04 8.47
CA GLU A 57 -37.11 12.01 9.53
C GLU A 57 -36.06 12.03 10.67
N ASP A 58 -35.52 10.86 10.98
CA ASP A 58 -34.52 10.67 12.04
C ASP A 58 -33.09 10.98 11.60
N CYS A 59 -32.80 11.17 10.31
CA CYS A 59 -31.47 11.53 9.85
C CYS A 59 -31.09 12.96 10.28
N LYS A 60 -30.15 13.08 11.22
CA LYS A 60 -29.70 14.37 11.77
C LYS A 60 -28.44 14.91 11.11
N TYR A 61 -27.59 14.04 10.58
CA TYR A 61 -26.32 14.39 9.95
C TYR A 61 -26.03 13.49 8.75
N VAL A 62 -25.25 13.99 7.80
CA VAL A 62 -24.57 13.18 6.77
C VAL A 62 -23.09 13.26 7.07
N PHE A 63 -22.42 12.11 7.17
CA PHE A 63 -20.96 12.05 7.26
C PHE A 63 -20.41 11.64 5.89
N ALA A 64 -19.84 12.60 5.17
CA ALA A 64 -19.22 12.37 3.88
C ALA A 64 -17.74 12.06 4.09
N VAL A 65 -17.26 10.96 3.52
CA VAL A 65 -15.86 10.49 3.62
C VAL A 65 -15.42 10.01 2.25
N ASP A 66 -14.44 10.71 1.66
CA ASP A 66 -13.82 10.33 0.40
C ASP A 66 -12.89 9.13 0.62
N SER A 67 -12.66 8.34 -0.43
CA SER A 67 -11.77 7.16 -0.38
C SER A 67 -10.32 7.47 -0.02
N ILE A 68 -9.92 8.75 -0.09
CA ILE A 68 -8.56 9.19 0.25
C ILE A 68 -8.40 9.53 1.74
N ALA A 69 -9.50 9.64 2.49
CA ALA A 69 -9.47 9.92 3.92
C ALA A 69 -9.36 8.61 4.71
N GLN A 70 -8.28 8.46 5.46
CA GLN A 70 -8.03 7.34 6.35
C GLN A 70 -8.32 7.77 7.78
N LEU A 71 -9.47 7.36 8.31
CA LEU A 71 -9.86 7.65 9.69
C LEU A 71 -9.37 6.51 10.59
N ASP A 72 -8.35 6.78 11.42
CA ASP A 72 -7.78 5.80 12.34
C ASP A 72 -8.36 5.91 13.77
N ASN A 73 -9.07 7.00 14.05
CA ASN A 73 -9.73 7.23 15.33
C ASN A 73 -11.20 6.77 15.29
N PRO A 74 -11.57 5.68 15.99
CA PRO A 74 -12.93 5.14 15.98
C PRO A 74 -13.96 6.08 16.61
N GLU A 75 -13.53 7.07 17.40
CA GLU A 75 -14.42 8.06 18.02
C GLU A 75 -14.72 9.27 17.12
N THR A 76 -14.16 9.34 15.91
CA THR A 76 -14.30 10.49 15.00
C THR A 76 -15.75 10.92 14.82
N LEU A 77 -16.64 10.00 14.43
CA LEU A 77 -18.06 10.34 14.20
C LEU A 77 -18.74 10.79 15.50
N SER A 78 -18.50 10.07 16.60
CA SER A 78 -19.09 10.37 17.92
C SER A 78 -18.68 11.76 18.41
N HIS A 79 -17.42 12.13 18.20
CA HIS A 79 -16.84 13.42 18.54
C HIS A 79 -17.43 14.55 17.69
N LEU A 80 -17.42 14.42 16.35
CA LEU A 80 -17.92 15.45 15.45
C LEU A 80 -19.41 15.75 15.68
N VAL A 81 -20.23 14.74 16.00
CA VAL A 81 -21.64 14.91 16.36
C VAL A 81 -21.77 15.73 17.66
N LYS A 82 -20.97 15.45 18.69
CA LYS A 82 -20.97 16.20 19.97
C LYS A 82 -20.62 17.67 19.78
N MET A 83 -19.82 18.01 18.78
CA MET A 83 -19.44 19.40 18.50
C MET A 83 -20.60 20.25 17.97
N ASN A 84 -21.69 19.64 17.49
CA ASN A 84 -22.93 20.32 17.12
C ASN A 84 -22.70 21.56 16.22
N ARG A 85 -22.05 21.35 15.08
CA ARG A 85 -21.75 22.39 14.08
C ARG A 85 -22.55 22.18 12.79
N SER A 86 -22.65 23.23 11.98
CA SER A 86 -23.31 23.21 10.67
C SER A 86 -22.63 22.25 9.70
N ILE A 87 -21.33 22.46 9.47
CA ILE A 87 -20.42 21.59 8.72
C ILE A 87 -19.11 21.53 9.52
N ILE A 88 -18.62 20.34 9.85
CA ILE A 88 -17.35 20.17 10.58
C ILE A 88 -16.52 19.03 9.98
N ALA A 89 -15.26 19.32 9.70
CA ALA A 89 -14.29 18.35 9.21
C ALA A 89 -13.30 17.99 10.32
N PRO A 90 -12.97 16.70 10.52
CA PRO A 90 -11.78 16.34 11.26
C PRO A 90 -10.56 16.80 10.47
N LEU A 91 -9.55 17.38 11.12
CA LEU A 91 -8.31 17.75 10.45
C LEU A 91 -7.60 16.49 9.96
N LEU A 92 -7.39 16.41 8.65
CA LEU A 92 -6.61 15.35 8.00
C LEU A 92 -5.53 15.99 7.13
N THR A 93 -4.30 15.49 7.25
CA THR A 93 -3.15 15.93 6.45
C THR A 93 -2.56 14.75 5.68
N ILE A 94 -1.94 15.02 4.53
CA ILE A 94 -1.10 13.99 3.89
C ILE A 94 0.13 13.78 4.76
N ARG A 95 0.41 12.52 5.12
CA ARG A 95 1.52 12.18 6.02
C ARG A 95 2.84 12.76 5.50
N GLY A 96 3.51 13.57 6.33
CA GLY A 96 4.78 14.23 5.99
C GLY A 96 4.67 15.43 5.04
N LYS A 97 3.46 15.91 4.71
CA LYS A 97 3.23 17.09 3.86
C LYS A 97 2.31 18.10 4.55
N ALA A 98 2.35 19.35 4.09
CA ALA A 98 1.48 20.41 4.61
C ALA A 98 0.07 20.42 3.98
N TRP A 99 -0.18 19.60 2.96
CA TRP A 99 -1.49 19.54 2.30
C TRP A 99 -2.51 18.90 3.25
N SER A 100 -3.66 19.56 3.41
CA SER A 100 -4.73 19.14 4.32
C SER A 100 -6.11 19.23 3.68
N ASN A 101 -7.12 18.78 4.40
CA ASN A 101 -8.51 18.80 3.97
C ASN A 101 -9.26 20.12 4.27
N PHE A 102 -8.54 21.23 4.48
CA PHE A 102 -9.16 22.56 4.63
C PHE A 102 -8.28 23.67 4.04
N TRP A 103 -8.89 24.82 3.75
CA TRP A 103 -8.18 26.06 3.45
C TRP A 103 -8.39 27.06 4.58
N GLY A 104 -7.33 27.71 5.04
CA GLY A 104 -7.42 28.72 6.10
C GLY A 104 -7.81 30.12 5.61
N ALA A 105 -7.52 30.46 4.35
CA ALA A 105 -7.85 31.75 3.75
C ALA A 105 -8.16 31.61 2.26
N LEU A 106 -8.71 32.68 1.69
CA LEU A 106 -8.89 32.85 0.25
C LEU A 106 -8.16 34.11 -0.22
N ASP A 107 -7.70 34.12 -1.47
CA ASP A 107 -7.24 35.34 -2.13
C ASP A 107 -8.42 36.21 -2.60
N ALA A 108 -8.12 37.32 -3.27
CA ALA A 108 -9.13 38.26 -3.76
C ALA A 108 -10.06 37.64 -4.83
N ASP A 109 -9.58 36.60 -5.53
CA ASP A 109 -10.31 35.90 -6.59
C ASP A 109 -11.09 34.69 -6.04
N GLY A 110 -10.99 34.42 -4.74
CA GLY A 110 -11.69 33.33 -4.08
C GLY A 110 -10.98 31.97 -4.17
N PHE A 111 -9.71 31.94 -4.58
CA PHE A 111 -8.87 30.75 -4.63
C PHE A 111 -8.03 30.59 -3.36
N TYR A 112 -7.27 29.50 -3.29
CA TYR A 112 -6.45 29.16 -2.12
C TYR A 112 -5.48 30.28 -1.73
N ALA A 113 -5.55 30.69 -0.47
CA ALA A 113 -4.50 31.44 0.19
C ALA A 113 -4.14 30.74 1.51
N ARG A 114 -2.85 30.80 1.88
CA ARG A 114 -2.41 30.30 3.19
C ARG A 114 -2.72 31.34 4.26
N SER A 115 -3.50 30.97 5.28
CA SER A 115 -3.69 31.81 6.47
C SER A 115 -2.43 31.83 7.35
N SER A 116 -2.27 32.89 8.16
CA SER A 116 -1.12 33.05 9.05
C SER A 116 -0.98 31.93 10.09
N ASP A 117 -2.10 31.33 10.50
CA ASP A 117 -2.22 30.28 11.50
C ASP A 117 -2.26 28.86 10.90
N TYR A 118 -2.26 28.72 9.57
CA TYR A 118 -2.43 27.42 8.90
C TYR A 118 -1.42 26.37 9.39
N MET A 119 -0.14 26.74 9.47
CA MET A 119 0.92 25.82 9.88
C MET A 119 0.79 25.42 11.35
N ASP A 120 0.32 26.33 12.21
CA ASP A 120 0.11 26.04 13.63
C ASP A 120 -1.08 25.12 13.85
N ILE A 121 -2.14 25.25 13.04
CA ILE A 121 -3.29 24.34 13.05
C ILE A 121 -2.87 22.94 12.59
N ILE A 122 -2.19 22.80 11.44
CA ILE A 122 -1.86 21.47 10.90
C ILE A 122 -0.80 20.71 11.70
N HIS A 123 0.06 21.43 12.44
CA HIS A 123 1.06 20.83 13.32
C HIS A 123 0.58 20.69 14.77
N TYR A 124 -0.68 21.02 15.06
CA TYR A 124 -1.25 20.98 16.41
C TYR A 124 -0.53 21.89 17.43
N ASN A 125 0.16 22.95 16.97
CA ASN A 125 0.73 23.97 17.85
C ASN A 125 -0.38 24.78 18.54
N ILE A 126 -1.49 24.99 17.84
CA ILE A 126 -2.74 25.52 18.38
C ILE A 126 -3.85 24.53 18.07
N THR A 127 -4.71 24.26 19.05
CA THR A 127 -5.81 23.28 18.93
C THR A 127 -7.15 23.91 19.24
N GLY A 128 -8.19 23.50 18.51
CA GLY A 128 -9.51 24.07 18.62
C GLY A 128 -10.43 23.67 17.47
N ILE A 129 -11.55 24.39 17.37
CA ILE A 129 -12.50 24.30 16.26
C ILE A 129 -12.46 25.63 15.53
N TRP A 130 -12.00 25.61 14.29
CA TRP A 130 -11.66 26.81 13.53
C TRP A 130 -12.69 27.02 12.44
N ASN A 131 -13.30 28.21 12.37
CA ASN A 131 -14.16 28.59 11.26
C ASN A 131 -13.29 28.88 10.04
N VAL A 132 -13.49 28.13 8.95
CA VAL A 132 -12.62 28.14 7.78
C VAL A 132 -13.43 28.31 6.50
N PRO A 133 -12.85 28.94 5.46
CA PRO A 133 -13.57 29.19 4.21
C PRO A 133 -13.91 27.92 3.43
N LEU A 134 -13.18 26.81 3.62
CA LEU A 134 -13.41 25.58 2.88
C LEU A 134 -12.94 24.36 3.68
N VAL A 135 -13.75 23.31 3.65
CA VAL A 135 -13.39 21.94 4.08
C VAL A 135 -13.70 20.95 2.96
N ARG A 136 -13.00 19.82 2.93
CA ARG A 136 -13.13 18.78 1.90
C ARG A 136 -12.82 17.39 2.46
N SER A 137 -13.00 16.37 1.63
CA SER A 137 -12.56 14.97 1.81
C SER A 137 -13.09 14.16 3.00
N ALA A 138 -13.35 14.77 4.15
CA ALA A 138 -14.10 14.16 5.24
C ALA A 138 -14.80 15.28 6.01
N TYR A 139 -16.13 15.23 6.12
CA TYR A 139 -16.88 16.23 6.88
C TYR A 139 -18.26 15.71 7.29
N LEU A 140 -18.68 16.12 8.48
CA LEU A 140 -20.03 15.93 8.99
C LEU A 140 -20.86 17.18 8.68
N ILE A 141 -21.99 17.03 7.99
CA ILE A 141 -22.93 18.11 7.69
C ILE A 141 -24.27 17.87 8.38
N SER A 142 -24.75 18.88 9.12
CA SER A 142 -26.06 18.85 9.77
C SER A 142 -27.21 18.84 8.77
N ARG A 143 -28.33 18.19 9.11
CA ARG A 143 -29.58 18.21 8.32
C ARG A 143 -30.02 19.64 7.98
N TRP A 144 -29.82 20.58 8.90
CA TRP A 144 -30.13 22.00 8.67
C TRP A 144 -29.29 22.59 7.53
N ALA A 145 -27.98 22.33 7.53
CA ALA A 145 -27.08 22.78 6.47
C ALA A 145 -27.38 22.07 5.14
N VAL A 146 -27.70 20.76 5.17
CA VAL A 146 -28.13 20.02 3.97
C VAL A 146 -29.32 20.69 3.30
N ARG A 147 -30.35 21.10 4.06
CA ARG A 147 -31.53 21.82 3.50
C ARG A 147 -31.16 23.13 2.81
N LYS A 148 -30.08 23.79 3.22
CA LYS A 148 -29.61 25.05 2.61
C LYS A 148 -28.78 24.81 1.36
N LEU A 149 -28.14 23.66 1.23
CA LEU A 149 -27.08 23.40 0.25
C LEU A 149 -27.43 22.31 -0.78
N ILE A 150 -28.61 21.68 -0.70
CA ILE A 150 -29.00 20.58 -1.60
C ILE A 150 -29.05 20.95 -3.10
N ASP A 151 -29.29 22.22 -3.43
CA ASP A 151 -29.37 22.71 -4.82
C ASP A 151 -28.09 23.39 -5.31
N VAL A 152 -26.97 23.24 -4.58
CA VAL A 152 -25.68 23.81 -4.96
C VAL A 152 -24.92 22.87 -5.91
N SER A 153 -24.39 23.42 -7.01
CA SER A 153 -23.64 22.68 -8.03
C SER A 153 -22.20 22.32 -7.62
N ASN A 154 -21.59 21.42 -8.40
CA ASN A 154 -20.70 20.38 -7.89
C ASN A 154 -19.36 20.77 -7.27
N SER A 155 -18.65 21.79 -7.77
CA SER A 155 -17.24 21.93 -7.40
C SER A 155 -17.10 22.17 -5.89
N GLU A 156 -16.13 21.51 -5.24
CA GLU A 156 -15.86 21.70 -3.80
C GLU A 156 -15.77 23.20 -3.45
N MET A 157 -15.17 23.99 -4.35
CA MET A 157 -15.08 25.44 -4.24
C MET A 157 -16.45 26.12 -4.28
N ASN A 158 -17.33 25.73 -5.21
CA ASN A 158 -18.68 26.28 -5.32
C ASN A 158 -19.55 25.88 -4.14
N PHE A 159 -19.44 24.64 -3.66
CA PHE A 159 -20.11 24.18 -2.44
C PHE A 159 -19.73 25.05 -1.24
N ALA A 160 -18.43 25.25 -1.04
CA ALA A 160 -17.91 26.10 0.02
C ALA A 160 -18.33 27.58 -0.17
N TYR A 161 -18.31 28.08 -1.40
CA TYR A 161 -18.74 29.44 -1.74
C TYR A 161 -20.21 29.70 -1.38
N GLU A 162 -21.10 28.81 -1.80
CA GLU A 162 -22.53 28.91 -1.50
C GLU A 162 -22.83 28.72 -0.02
N ALA A 163 -22.07 27.86 0.68
CA ALA A 163 -22.15 27.75 2.14
C ALA A 163 -21.87 29.10 2.81
N ARG A 164 -20.78 29.78 2.42
CA ARG A 164 -20.45 31.12 2.93
C ARG A 164 -21.53 32.14 2.60
N ASN A 165 -22.02 32.20 1.36
CA ASN A 165 -23.10 33.12 0.94
C ASN A 165 -24.41 32.92 1.71
N LYS A 166 -24.69 31.68 2.12
CA LYS A 166 -25.89 31.32 2.90
C LYS A 166 -25.66 31.37 4.41
N ASN A 167 -24.54 31.91 4.87
CA ASN A 167 -24.12 31.96 6.28
C ASN A 167 -24.10 30.58 6.96
N VAL A 168 -23.73 29.55 6.21
CA VAL A 168 -23.46 28.21 6.71
C VAL A 168 -21.95 28.10 6.95
N PHE A 169 -21.53 28.22 8.21
CA PHE A 169 -20.12 28.12 8.55
C PHE A 169 -19.59 26.69 8.38
N MET A 170 -18.34 26.61 7.97
CA MET A 170 -17.58 25.37 7.87
C MET A 170 -16.47 25.43 8.91
N PHE A 171 -16.26 24.31 9.59
CA PHE A 171 -15.29 24.22 10.66
C PHE A 171 -14.29 23.10 10.41
N VAL A 172 -13.03 23.30 10.79
CA VAL A 172 -12.06 22.21 10.94
C VAL A 172 -11.76 22.01 12.42
N ASP A 173 -11.72 20.76 12.86
CA ASP A 173 -11.44 20.34 14.23
C ASP A 173 -10.07 19.67 14.28
N ASN A 174 -9.16 20.21 15.10
CA ASN A 174 -7.86 19.61 15.39
C ASN A 174 -7.64 19.38 16.89
N GLN A 175 -8.73 19.19 17.66
CA GLN A 175 -8.64 18.89 19.10
C GLN A 175 -8.19 17.45 19.37
N MET A 176 -8.29 16.56 18.39
CA MET A 176 -7.84 15.17 18.44
C MET A 176 -7.10 14.82 17.16
N ASN A 177 -6.30 13.76 17.19
CA ASN A 177 -5.87 13.11 15.96
C ASN A 177 -7.03 12.25 15.45
N PHE A 178 -7.44 12.47 14.20
CA PHE A 178 -8.56 11.77 13.57
C PHE A 178 -8.12 10.80 12.47
N GLY A 179 -6.89 10.95 11.98
CA GLY A 179 -6.35 10.19 10.87
C GLY A 179 -5.57 11.07 9.89
N TYR A 180 -5.55 10.65 8.63
CA TYR A 180 -4.72 11.27 7.60
C TYR A 180 -5.32 11.13 6.20
N LEU A 181 -4.68 11.77 5.21
CA LEU A 181 -4.99 11.63 3.80
C LEU A 181 -3.91 10.81 3.09
N ILE A 182 -4.30 9.98 2.13
CA ILE A 182 -3.37 9.45 1.13
C ILE A 182 -3.20 10.44 -0.03
N ASP A 183 -2.02 10.46 -0.64
CA ASP A 183 -1.74 11.22 -1.86
C ASP A 183 -2.27 10.45 -3.07
N ALA A 184 -3.40 10.93 -3.60
CA ALA A 184 -4.05 10.32 -4.76
C ALA A 184 -3.59 10.90 -6.12
N LYS A 185 -2.72 11.91 -6.13
CA LYS A 185 -2.40 12.68 -7.35
C LYS A 185 -1.82 11.80 -8.47
N ASN A 186 -0.86 10.94 -8.09
CA ASN A 186 -0.18 10.01 -9.00
C ASN A 186 -0.45 8.55 -8.58
N TYR A 187 -1.58 8.29 -7.92
CA TYR A 187 -1.91 6.95 -7.44
C TYR A 187 -2.12 6.00 -8.61
N THR A 188 -1.43 4.85 -8.58
CA THR A 188 -1.50 3.86 -9.65
C THR A 188 -2.90 3.24 -9.71
N LYS A 189 -3.47 3.15 -10.92
CA LYS A 189 -4.79 2.56 -11.16
C LYS A 189 -4.69 1.40 -12.14
N GLY A 190 -5.65 0.47 -12.07
CA GLY A 190 -5.78 -0.63 -13.02
C GLY A 190 -4.85 -1.82 -12.78
N LYS A 191 -4.22 -1.90 -11.60
CA LYS A 191 -3.56 -3.10 -11.09
C LYS A 191 -4.52 -3.88 -10.20
N LEU A 192 -4.29 -5.18 -10.02
CA LEU A 192 -5.08 -5.99 -9.10
C LEU A 192 -4.86 -5.51 -7.65
N HIS A 193 -3.62 -5.15 -7.32
CA HIS A 193 -3.20 -4.59 -6.04
C HIS A 193 -2.45 -3.27 -6.24
N ASN A 194 -3.19 -2.19 -6.54
CA ASN A 194 -2.64 -0.85 -6.79
C ASN A 194 -1.64 -0.37 -5.73
N ASP A 195 -1.88 -0.69 -4.45
CA ASP A 195 -1.01 -0.31 -3.34
C ASP A 195 0.43 -0.83 -3.48
N LEU A 196 0.70 -1.90 -4.23
CA LEU A 196 2.09 -2.37 -4.46
C LEU A 196 2.95 -1.29 -5.15
N TRP A 197 2.34 -0.42 -5.95
CA TRP A 197 2.98 0.69 -6.67
C TRP A 197 2.99 2.00 -5.87
N GLN A 198 2.83 1.97 -4.54
CA GLN A 198 2.75 3.17 -3.71
C GLN A 198 3.97 3.37 -2.81
N THR A 199 5.10 2.74 -3.15
CA THR A 199 6.36 2.83 -2.38
C THR A 199 6.87 4.27 -2.23
N MET A 200 6.59 5.15 -3.20
CA MET A 200 7.12 6.52 -3.25
C MET A 200 6.07 7.58 -2.92
N GLU A 201 4.84 7.42 -3.40
CA GLU A 201 3.75 8.39 -3.20
C GLU A 201 3.19 8.34 -1.78
N ASN A 202 2.98 7.13 -1.25
CA ASN A 202 2.41 6.87 0.07
C ASN A 202 3.31 5.91 0.89
N PRO A 203 4.57 6.32 1.16
CA PRO A 203 5.61 5.43 1.67
C PRO A 203 5.34 4.89 3.07
N GLN A 204 4.57 5.61 3.90
CA GLN A 204 4.27 5.19 5.28
C GLN A 204 3.19 4.11 5.29
N ASP A 205 2.09 4.30 4.56
CA ASP A 205 1.06 3.28 4.32
C ASP A 205 1.64 2.02 3.68
N TRP A 206 2.50 2.20 2.68
CA TRP A 206 3.16 1.09 2.01
C TRP A 206 4.03 0.28 2.97
N GLU A 207 4.81 0.96 3.81
CA GLU A 207 5.70 0.35 4.80
C GLU A 207 4.91 -0.44 5.85
N GLU A 208 3.85 0.15 6.42
CA GLU A 208 2.98 -0.50 7.41
C GLU A 208 2.28 -1.74 6.84
N LYS A 209 1.95 -1.74 5.55
CA LYS A 209 1.26 -2.86 4.87
C LYS A 209 2.22 -3.96 4.38
N TYR A 210 3.36 -3.57 3.83
CA TYR A 210 4.19 -4.47 3.00
C TYR A 210 5.57 -4.79 3.55
N ILE A 211 6.08 -4.05 4.54
CA ILE A 211 7.31 -4.45 5.23
C ILE A 211 6.97 -5.40 6.37
N HIS A 212 7.82 -6.40 6.58
CA HIS A 212 7.60 -7.37 7.64
C HIS A 212 7.58 -6.66 9.01
N PRO A 213 6.60 -6.89 9.91
CA PRO A 213 6.49 -6.15 11.18
C PRO A 213 7.75 -6.23 12.06
N GLN A 214 8.45 -7.37 11.99
CA GLN A 214 9.71 -7.57 12.71
C GLN A 214 10.93 -6.92 12.06
N TYR A 215 10.88 -6.49 10.79
CA TYR A 215 12.03 -5.93 10.07
C TYR A 215 12.71 -4.81 10.86
N PHE A 216 11.93 -3.89 11.44
CA PHE A 216 12.47 -2.76 12.20
C PHE A 216 13.20 -3.17 13.47
N ASN A 217 12.94 -4.36 14.02
CA ASN A 217 13.72 -4.88 15.14
C ASN A 217 15.12 -5.30 14.69
N PHE A 218 15.28 -5.84 13.49
CA PHE A 218 16.57 -6.24 12.91
C PHE A 218 17.34 -5.03 12.33
N ALA A 219 16.63 -4.00 11.88
CA ALA A 219 17.24 -2.81 11.31
C ALA A 219 17.82 -1.83 12.36
N LYS A 220 17.56 -2.04 13.66
CA LYS A 220 18.03 -1.15 14.74
C LYS A 220 19.56 -1.01 14.73
N PRO A 221 20.13 0.15 15.07
CA PRO A 221 21.59 0.35 15.09
C PRO A 221 22.35 -0.66 15.94
N GLU A 222 21.76 -1.10 17.06
CA GLU A 222 22.38 -2.00 18.04
C GLU A 222 22.46 -3.46 17.55
N VAL A 223 21.62 -3.84 16.58
CA VAL A 223 21.64 -5.19 15.98
C VAL A 223 22.83 -5.31 15.04
N THR A 224 23.66 -6.30 15.29
CA THR A 224 24.87 -6.60 14.52
C THR A 224 24.71 -7.86 13.68
N MET A 225 25.73 -8.18 12.87
CA MET A 225 25.74 -9.41 12.05
C MET A 225 25.49 -10.67 12.89
N THR A 226 26.06 -10.76 14.09
CA THR A 226 25.97 -11.95 14.95
C THR A 226 24.58 -12.18 15.54
N ASP A 227 23.74 -11.15 15.56
CA ASP A 227 22.35 -11.24 16.03
C ASP A 227 21.40 -11.75 14.93
N ILE A 228 21.87 -11.79 13.68
CA ILE A 228 21.10 -12.23 12.51
C ILE A 228 21.37 -13.71 12.28
N ALA A 229 20.29 -14.47 12.09
CA ALA A 229 20.40 -15.91 11.86
C ALA A 229 21.26 -16.21 10.63
N GLN A 230 22.24 -17.09 10.81
CA GLN A 230 23.16 -17.52 9.75
C GLN A 230 23.07 -19.06 9.59
N PRO A 231 22.02 -19.59 8.93
CA PRO A 231 21.76 -21.03 8.84
C PRO A 231 22.87 -21.83 8.12
N CYS A 232 23.61 -21.20 7.22
CA CYS A 232 24.80 -21.76 6.58
C CYS A 232 25.92 -20.70 6.61
N PRO A 233 27.21 -21.08 6.50
CA PRO A 233 28.31 -20.11 6.48
C PRO A 233 28.08 -19.00 5.44
N ASP A 234 28.13 -17.74 5.86
CA ASP A 234 27.87 -16.54 5.04
C ASP A 234 26.51 -16.50 4.32
N VAL A 235 25.53 -17.24 4.82
CA VAL A 235 24.14 -17.20 4.38
C VAL A 235 23.29 -16.66 5.52
N PHE A 236 22.76 -15.45 5.36
CA PHE A 236 22.00 -14.74 6.37
C PHE A 236 20.50 -14.84 6.12
N TRP A 237 19.71 -14.76 7.18
CA TRP A 237 18.26 -14.93 7.09
C TRP A 237 17.50 -13.99 8.02
N PHE A 238 16.76 -13.04 7.45
CA PHE A 238 16.04 -12.00 8.19
C PHE A 238 14.67 -11.69 7.57
N PRO A 239 13.72 -11.14 8.34
CA PRO A 239 12.41 -10.77 7.83
C PRO A 239 12.49 -9.49 7.00
N LEU A 240 11.93 -9.46 5.79
CA LEU A 240 11.99 -8.30 4.91
C LEU A 240 10.60 -7.76 4.53
N VAL A 241 9.76 -8.59 3.92
CA VAL A 241 8.43 -8.21 3.44
C VAL A 241 7.32 -8.94 4.19
N SER A 242 6.13 -8.36 4.25
CA SER A 242 4.98 -8.94 4.95
C SER A 242 4.36 -10.11 4.18
N GLU A 243 3.55 -10.93 4.86
CA GLU A 243 2.75 -11.96 4.19
C GLU A 243 1.78 -11.37 3.16
N THR A 244 1.22 -10.18 3.44
CA THR A 244 0.37 -9.42 2.51
C THR A 244 1.11 -9.07 1.23
N PHE A 245 2.37 -8.61 1.35
CA PHE A 245 3.21 -8.34 0.19
C PHE A 245 3.39 -9.61 -0.66
N CYS A 246 3.75 -10.71 -0.02
CA CYS A 246 3.98 -11.97 -0.71
C CYS A 246 2.73 -12.45 -1.45
N LYS A 247 1.58 -12.40 -0.79
CA LYS A 247 0.29 -12.76 -1.38
C LYS A 247 -0.03 -11.88 -2.59
N HIS A 248 -0.02 -10.56 -2.43
CA HIS A 248 -0.36 -9.63 -3.51
C HIS A 248 0.59 -9.73 -4.69
N LEU A 249 1.89 -9.97 -4.44
CA LEU A 249 2.86 -10.16 -5.51
C LEU A 249 2.58 -11.46 -6.31
N ILE A 250 2.25 -12.57 -5.62
CA ILE A 250 1.84 -13.82 -6.28
C ILE A 250 0.59 -13.59 -7.12
N GLU A 251 -0.42 -12.92 -6.57
CA GLU A 251 -1.68 -12.63 -7.25
C GLU A 251 -1.46 -11.75 -8.50
N GLU A 252 -0.58 -10.74 -8.45
CA GLU A 252 -0.21 -9.92 -9.62
C GLU A 252 0.50 -10.74 -10.72
N VAL A 253 1.50 -11.55 -10.36
CA VAL A 253 2.26 -12.30 -11.38
C VAL A 253 1.42 -13.42 -12.00
N GLU A 254 0.52 -14.05 -11.25
CA GLU A 254 -0.44 -15.01 -11.81
C GLU A 254 -1.51 -14.32 -12.67
N ASN A 255 -1.97 -13.13 -12.29
CA ASN A 255 -2.87 -12.32 -13.12
C ASN A 255 -2.21 -11.89 -14.44
N TYR A 256 -0.91 -11.58 -14.42
CA TYR A 256 -0.15 -11.34 -15.65
C TYR A 256 0.01 -12.60 -16.50
N GLY A 257 0.30 -13.74 -15.88
CA GLY A 257 0.20 -15.09 -16.47
C GLY A 257 1.23 -15.45 -17.56
N GLN A 258 2.04 -14.51 -18.04
CA GLN A 258 3.04 -14.73 -19.10
C GLN A 258 4.39 -15.20 -18.51
N TRP A 259 4.38 -16.39 -17.91
CA TRP A 259 5.57 -17.08 -17.40
C TRP A 259 6.51 -17.50 -18.54
N SER A 260 7.83 -17.49 -18.31
CA SER A 260 8.78 -18.10 -19.25
C SER A 260 8.56 -19.60 -19.44
N THR A 261 9.13 -20.09 -20.54
CA THR A 261 9.16 -21.52 -20.86
C THR A 261 10.13 -22.29 -19.97
N GLY A 262 11.13 -21.63 -19.36
CA GLY A 262 12.22 -22.27 -18.64
C GLY A 262 13.30 -22.86 -19.55
N ASP A 263 13.38 -22.37 -20.79
CA ASP A 263 14.42 -22.75 -21.76
C ASP A 263 15.60 -21.76 -21.75
N ASN A 264 16.77 -22.20 -22.21
CA ASN A 264 17.96 -21.34 -22.27
C ASN A 264 17.81 -20.14 -23.22
N TYR A 265 16.77 -20.10 -24.06
CA TYR A 265 16.50 -18.94 -24.90
C TYR A 265 15.35 -18.13 -24.30
N ASP A 266 15.65 -16.91 -23.87
CA ASP A 266 14.66 -15.98 -23.33
C ASP A 266 14.74 -14.63 -24.06
N PRO A 267 13.80 -14.34 -24.98
CA PRO A 267 13.80 -13.10 -25.75
C PRO A 267 13.57 -11.85 -24.89
N ARG A 268 13.18 -12.00 -23.62
CA ARG A 268 12.99 -10.90 -22.66
C ARG A 268 14.33 -10.39 -22.10
N LEU A 269 15.39 -11.19 -22.17
CA LEU A 269 16.72 -10.86 -21.67
C LEU A 269 17.58 -10.19 -22.74
N GLU A 270 18.46 -9.29 -22.30
CA GLU A 270 19.45 -8.66 -23.17
C GLU A 270 20.47 -9.72 -23.62
N GLY A 271 20.46 -10.08 -24.91
CA GLY A 271 21.28 -11.16 -25.47
C GLY A 271 20.56 -12.51 -25.67
N GLY A 272 19.31 -12.65 -25.19
CA GLY A 272 18.42 -13.75 -25.54
C GLY A 272 18.78 -15.12 -24.94
N TYR A 273 19.85 -15.24 -24.15
CA TYR A 273 20.34 -16.52 -23.64
C TYR A 273 20.49 -16.51 -22.12
N GLU A 274 19.84 -17.47 -21.45
CA GLU A 274 19.91 -17.69 -20.02
C GLU A 274 20.71 -18.96 -19.74
N ASN A 275 21.80 -18.83 -18.98
CA ASN A 275 22.67 -19.97 -18.68
C ASN A 275 21.97 -21.00 -17.79
N VAL A 276 21.03 -20.57 -16.95
CA VAL A 276 20.35 -21.41 -15.96
C VAL A 276 18.89 -20.98 -15.90
N PRO A 277 18.05 -21.45 -16.83
CA PRO A 277 16.72 -20.89 -17.01
C PRO A 277 15.75 -21.30 -15.92
N THR A 278 14.83 -20.40 -15.61
CA THR A 278 13.71 -20.63 -14.69
C THR A 278 12.37 -20.30 -15.34
N ARG A 279 11.28 -20.87 -14.79
CA ARG A 279 9.92 -20.39 -15.05
C ARG A 279 9.63 -19.20 -14.15
N ASP A 280 9.70 -18.01 -14.73
CA ASP A 280 9.69 -16.76 -14.01
C ASP A 280 9.00 -15.61 -14.75
N ILE A 281 8.76 -14.55 -13.97
CA ILE A 281 8.30 -13.24 -14.44
C ILE A 281 9.21 -12.18 -13.83
N HIS A 282 9.82 -11.36 -14.68
CA HIS A 282 10.62 -10.23 -14.25
C HIS A 282 9.76 -9.03 -13.85
N MET A 283 10.18 -8.29 -12.83
CA MET A 283 9.42 -7.14 -12.31
C MET A 283 9.25 -6.02 -13.35
N ARG A 284 10.16 -5.91 -14.33
CA ARG A 284 10.02 -5.01 -15.48
C ARG A 284 8.82 -5.34 -16.37
N GLN A 285 8.42 -6.61 -16.48
CA GLN A 285 7.30 -7.04 -17.33
C GLN A 285 5.96 -6.54 -16.80
N ILE A 286 5.85 -6.39 -15.48
CA ILE A 286 4.65 -5.84 -14.82
C ILE A 286 4.78 -4.34 -14.50
N GLY A 287 5.91 -3.71 -14.87
CA GLY A 287 6.19 -2.29 -14.63
C GLY A 287 6.45 -1.96 -13.16
N TRP A 288 7.10 -2.85 -12.41
CA TRP A 288 7.32 -2.70 -10.96
C TRP A 288 8.81 -2.63 -10.56
N GLU A 289 9.74 -2.67 -11.52
CA GLU A 289 11.18 -2.67 -11.27
C GLU A 289 11.67 -1.47 -10.44
N GLU A 290 11.29 -0.24 -10.81
CA GLU A 290 11.71 0.97 -10.08
C GLU A 290 11.24 0.98 -8.62
N HIS A 291 10.06 0.40 -8.36
CA HIS A 291 9.50 0.32 -7.01
C HIS A 291 10.30 -0.66 -6.16
N TRP A 292 10.71 -1.79 -6.73
CA TRP A 292 11.59 -2.73 -6.05
C TRP A 292 13.00 -2.16 -5.82
N LEU A 293 13.56 -1.43 -6.79
CA LEU A 293 14.85 -0.74 -6.60
C LEU A 293 14.79 0.27 -5.44
N HIS A 294 13.67 0.97 -5.27
CA HIS A 294 13.46 1.83 -4.11
C HIS A 294 13.47 1.03 -2.79
N VAL A 295 12.87 -0.17 -2.77
CA VAL A 295 12.89 -1.08 -1.61
C VAL A 295 14.31 -1.57 -1.32
N LEU A 296 15.11 -1.88 -2.34
CA LEU A 296 16.51 -2.24 -2.18
C LEU A 296 17.30 -1.13 -1.50
N GLU A 297 17.19 0.11 -2.00
CA GLU A 297 17.93 1.24 -1.44
C GLU A 297 17.48 1.58 -0.01
N LYS A 298 16.16 1.57 0.27
CA LYS A 298 15.61 1.99 1.56
C LYS A 298 15.77 0.94 2.66
N TYR A 299 15.57 -0.33 2.35
CA TYR A 299 15.50 -1.41 3.35
C TYR A 299 16.68 -2.38 3.25
N VAL A 300 16.95 -2.91 2.06
CA VAL A 300 18.04 -3.91 1.91
C VAL A 300 19.40 -3.29 2.21
N HIS A 301 19.67 -2.06 1.76
CA HIS A 301 20.96 -1.39 2.00
C HIS A 301 21.29 -1.27 3.50
N LYS A 302 20.28 -1.04 4.35
CA LYS A 302 20.47 -0.98 5.81
C LYS A 302 20.91 -2.32 6.38
N MET A 303 20.34 -3.41 5.87
CA MET A 303 20.72 -4.77 6.27
C MET A 303 22.07 -5.16 5.68
N GLN A 304 22.33 -4.86 4.40
CA GLN A 304 23.60 -5.13 3.71
C GLN A 304 24.80 -4.66 4.53
N LYS A 305 24.77 -3.42 5.03
CA LYS A 305 25.86 -2.86 5.85
C LYS A 305 26.14 -3.61 7.15
N LYS A 306 25.12 -4.29 7.68
CA LYS A 306 25.26 -5.16 8.87
C LYS A 306 25.80 -6.53 8.49
N LEU A 307 25.35 -7.09 7.37
CA LEU A 307 25.72 -8.44 6.93
C LEU A 307 27.14 -8.51 6.36
N PHE A 308 27.53 -7.51 5.59
CA PHE A 308 28.78 -7.49 4.83
C PHE A 308 29.58 -6.24 5.23
N GLN A 309 30.27 -6.31 6.37
CA GLN A 309 31.07 -5.20 6.86
C GLN A 309 32.10 -4.76 5.81
N GLY A 310 32.09 -3.45 5.48
CA GLY A 310 32.96 -2.86 4.45
C GLY A 310 32.38 -2.88 3.04
N TYR A 311 31.17 -3.42 2.84
CA TYR A 311 30.47 -3.37 1.56
C TYR A 311 29.40 -2.26 1.56
N ASP A 312 29.81 -1.06 1.12
CA ASP A 312 29.01 0.18 1.19
C ASP A 312 28.31 0.57 -0.13
N ASP A 313 28.48 -0.22 -1.20
CA ASP A 313 27.85 0.06 -2.50
C ASP A 313 26.33 0.09 -2.36
N LYS A 314 25.70 1.13 -2.95
CA LYS A 314 24.24 1.18 -2.99
C LYS A 314 23.69 -0.01 -3.77
N PRO A 315 22.74 -0.78 -3.23
CA PRO A 315 22.21 -1.94 -3.92
C PRO A 315 21.39 -1.50 -5.14
N TRP A 316 21.68 -2.11 -6.29
CA TRP A 316 20.88 -2.03 -7.50
C TRP A 316 20.81 -3.42 -8.16
N ALA A 317 19.83 -3.64 -9.02
CA ALA A 317 19.66 -4.92 -9.69
C ALA A 317 18.88 -4.79 -11.01
N ARG A 318 19.31 -5.53 -12.04
CA ARG A 318 18.55 -5.73 -13.30
C ARG A 318 17.73 -7.02 -13.30
N MET A 319 18.17 -8.00 -12.53
CA MET A 319 17.53 -9.32 -12.46
C MET A 319 16.71 -9.39 -11.18
N ASN A 320 15.44 -8.99 -11.29
CA ASN A 320 14.43 -9.01 -10.24
C ASN A 320 13.26 -9.82 -10.76
N PHE A 321 13.04 -11.03 -10.25
CA PHE A 321 12.07 -11.94 -10.86
C PHE A 321 11.47 -12.92 -9.85
N VAL A 322 10.19 -13.21 -10.03
CA VAL A 322 9.48 -14.24 -9.26
C VAL A 322 9.60 -15.55 -10.02
N VAL A 323 10.09 -16.59 -9.34
CA VAL A 323 10.18 -17.95 -9.87
C VAL A 323 9.06 -18.80 -9.30
N ARG A 324 8.50 -19.67 -10.14
CA ARG A 324 7.50 -20.66 -9.73
C ARG A 324 8.01 -22.08 -9.99
N TYR A 325 8.07 -22.89 -8.94
CA TYR A 325 8.41 -24.30 -9.03
C TYR A 325 7.18 -25.18 -8.84
N LYS A 326 6.96 -26.11 -9.78
CA LYS A 326 5.92 -27.14 -9.69
C LYS A 326 6.43 -28.52 -10.13
N PRO A 327 5.89 -29.62 -9.58
CA PRO A 327 6.27 -30.99 -9.95
C PRO A 327 6.13 -31.30 -11.45
N ASP A 328 5.09 -30.76 -12.08
CA ASP A 328 4.69 -31.00 -13.47
C ASP A 328 5.24 -29.96 -14.46
N GLU A 329 5.98 -28.97 -13.97
CA GLU A 329 6.62 -27.93 -14.78
C GLU A 329 8.15 -28.02 -14.58
N GLN A 330 8.72 -27.05 -13.86
CA GLN A 330 10.11 -27.05 -13.43
C GLN A 330 10.15 -27.22 -11.91
N PRO A 331 10.49 -28.41 -11.37
CA PRO A 331 10.43 -28.66 -9.93
C PRO A 331 11.69 -28.21 -9.18
N SER A 332 12.82 -28.11 -9.88
CA SER A 332 14.15 -27.89 -9.28
C SER A 332 15.03 -27.00 -10.15
N LEU A 333 16.15 -26.55 -9.60
CA LEU A 333 17.16 -25.80 -10.33
C LEU A 333 18.54 -26.42 -10.09
N ARG A 334 19.27 -26.70 -11.18
CA ARG A 334 20.60 -27.33 -11.12
C ARG A 334 21.63 -26.47 -10.37
N PRO A 335 22.73 -27.06 -9.87
CA PRO A 335 23.83 -26.29 -9.26
C PRO A 335 24.35 -25.16 -10.16
N HIS A 336 24.45 -23.95 -9.62
CA HIS A 336 24.96 -22.77 -10.34
C HIS A 336 25.48 -21.68 -9.39
N HIS A 337 26.10 -20.67 -10.00
CA HIS A 337 26.43 -19.39 -9.37
C HIS A 337 25.54 -18.30 -9.96
N ASP A 338 25.25 -17.28 -9.16
CA ASP A 338 24.51 -16.12 -9.62
C ASP A 338 25.48 -15.06 -10.16
N ALA A 339 25.03 -14.33 -11.17
CA ALA A 339 25.71 -13.16 -11.68
C ALA A 339 25.41 -11.96 -10.76
N SER A 340 25.86 -12.03 -9.50
CA SER A 340 25.63 -11.01 -8.47
C SER A 340 26.82 -10.90 -7.52
N SER A 341 26.96 -9.75 -6.86
CA SER A 341 27.83 -9.66 -5.68
C SER A 341 27.21 -10.51 -4.56
N TYR A 342 25.93 -10.30 -4.29
CA TYR A 342 25.11 -11.14 -3.42
C TYR A 342 23.69 -11.27 -3.97
N THR A 343 23.03 -12.36 -3.61
CA THR A 343 21.66 -12.67 -4.03
C THR A 343 20.72 -12.59 -2.85
N ILE A 344 19.52 -12.06 -3.10
CA ILE A 344 18.40 -12.10 -2.17
C ILE A 344 17.39 -13.12 -2.69
N ASN A 345 16.94 -14.02 -1.84
CA ASN A 345 15.92 -15.02 -2.14
C ASN A 345 14.84 -14.99 -1.06
N ILE A 346 13.64 -14.53 -1.42
CA ILE A 346 12.51 -14.38 -0.50
C ILE A 346 11.51 -15.50 -0.75
N GLY A 347 11.18 -16.27 0.28
CA GLY A 347 10.07 -17.23 0.21
C GLY A 347 8.73 -16.49 0.18
N LEU A 348 7.91 -16.68 -0.85
CA LEU A 348 6.63 -15.97 -0.99
C LEU A 348 5.43 -16.77 -0.47
N ASN A 349 5.54 -18.09 -0.31
CA ASN A 349 4.47 -18.91 0.23
C ASN A 349 4.97 -20.04 1.14
N GLN A 350 4.04 -20.73 1.81
CA GLN A 350 4.33 -21.50 3.01
C GLN A 350 4.64 -22.98 2.71
N PRO A 351 5.82 -23.50 3.12
CA PRO A 351 6.12 -24.92 3.03
C PRO A 351 5.21 -25.74 3.94
N GLY A 352 4.81 -26.93 3.48
CA GLY A 352 3.88 -27.84 4.17
C GLY A 352 2.40 -27.49 3.99
N LYS A 353 2.07 -26.25 3.61
CA LYS A 353 0.71 -25.80 3.31
C LYS A 353 0.48 -25.63 1.80
N ASP A 354 1.33 -24.84 1.15
CA ASP A 354 1.17 -24.49 -0.27
C ASP A 354 2.02 -25.38 -1.19
N TYR A 355 3.10 -25.98 -0.64
CA TYR A 355 3.97 -26.93 -1.34
C TYR A 355 4.70 -27.87 -0.39
N LYS A 356 5.21 -29.00 -0.91
CA LYS A 356 6.13 -29.92 -0.20
C LYS A 356 7.46 -30.05 -0.94
N GLY A 357 8.52 -30.40 -0.20
CA GLY A 357 9.89 -30.36 -0.71
C GLY A 357 10.37 -28.93 -0.90
N GLY A 358 11.26 -28.72 -1.87
CA GLY A 358 11.84 -27.41 -2.14
C GLY A 358 12.95 -27.04 -1.16
N GLY A 359 13.40 -25.80 -1.26
CA GLY A 359 14.52 -25.24 -0.49
C GLY A 359 15.69 -24.86 -1.38
N ILE A 360 16.82 -24.56 -0.73
CA ILE A 360 18.10 -24.22 -1.36
C ILE A 360 19.17 -25.07 -0.70
N ARG A 361 20.06 -25.66 -1.47
CA ARG A 361 21.26 -26.33 -0.93
C ARG A 361 22.51 -25.64 -1.43
N TYR A 362 23.41 -25.31 -0.51
CA TYR A 362 24.72 -24.76 -0.82
C TYR A 362 25.75 -25.89 -0.81
N ASN A 363 26.18 -26.30 -1.99
CA ASN A 363 26.90 -27.55 -2.23
C ASN A 363 28.24 -27.60 -1.49
N ARG A 364 29.01 -26.50 -1.51
CA ARG A 364 30.32 -26.41 -0.86
C ARG A 364 30.25 -26.62 0.66
N TYR A 365 29.13 -26.29 1.28
CA TYR A 365 28.94 -26.36 2.73
C TYR A 365 28.11 -27.58 3.16
N ASN A 366 27.61 -28.37 2.20
CA ASN A 366 26.62 -29.42 2.43
C ASN A 366 25.47 -28.95 3.36
N CYS A 367 25.04 -27.71 3.19
CA CYS A 367 24.06 -27.05 4.05
C CYS A 367 22.82 -26.72 3.23
N SER A 368 21.63 -26.98 3.81
CA SER A 368 20.37 -26.79 3.12
C SER A 368 19.41 -25.95 3.97
N ILE A 369 18.68 -25.06 3.30
CA ILE A 369 17.59 -24.29 3.87
C ILE A 369 16.29 -24.86 3.28
N VAL A 370 15.67 -25.75 4.06
CA VAL A 370 14.41 -26.43 3.76
C VAL A 370 13.45 -26.02 4.88
N ASN A 371 12.30 -25.39 4.56
CA ASN A 371 11.41 -24.62 5.46
C ASN A 371 11.64 -23.10 5.49
N THR A 372 11.65 -22.46 4.32
CA THR A 372 11.66 -20.98 4.22
C THR A 372 10.38 -20.39 4.83
N ARG A 373 10.54 -19.28 5.56
CA ARG A 373 9.46 -18.52 6.21
C ARG A 373 8.96 -17.47 5.22
N VAL A 374 7.64 -17.29 5.14
CA VAL A 374 7.01 -16.34 4.21
C VAL A 374 7.51 -14.92 4.51
N GLY A 375 7.99 -14.22 3.49
CA GLY A 375 8.48 -12.84 3.60
C GLY A 375 9.88 -12.68 4.21
N TRP A 376 10.55 -13.79 4.56
CA TRP A 376 11.94 -13.77 5.00
C TRP A 376 12.90 -13.89 3.83
N ALA A 377 13.93 -13.05 3.84
CA ALA A 377 14.97 -12.98 2.84
C ALA A 377 16.19 -13.81 3.26
N VAL A 378 16.53 -14.82 2.46
CA VAL A 378 17.83 -15.51 2.50
C VAL A 378 18.80 -14.70 1.66
N VAL A 379 19.95 -14.33 2.23
CA VAL A 379 20.96 -13.50 1.56
C VAL A 379 22.30 -14.22 1.58
N SER A 380 22.92 -14.39 0.42
CA SER A 380 24.21 -15.08 0.27
C SER A 380 25.03 -14.48 -0.88
N PRO A 381 26.37 -14.53 -0.82
CA PRO A 381 27.23 -14.18 -1.97
C PRO A 381 26.82 -14.92 -3.26
N GLY A 382 26.85 -14.26 -4.41
CA GLY A 382 26.43 -14.88 -5.69
C GLY A 382 27.54 -15.65 -6.40
N ARG A 383 28.76 -15.12 -6.32
CA ARG A 383 29.94 -15.62 -7.05
C ARG A 383 30.90 -16.37 -6.13
N VAL A 384 31.73 -17.22 -6.76
CA VAL A 384 32.89 -17.94 -6.19
C VAL A 384 32.54 -18.98 -5.13
N THR A 385 31.88 -18.62 -4.04
CA THR A 385 31.83 -19.42 -2.81
C THR A 385 30.51 -20.17 -2.60
N HIS A 386 29.41 -19.70 -3.16
CA HIS A 386 28.07 -20.25 -2.88
C HIS A 386 27.46 -20.91 -4.12
N LEU A 387 28.16 -21.91 -4.66
CA LEU A 387 27.55 -22.80 -5.64
C LEU A 387 26.35 -23.47 -4.97
N HIS A 388 25.16 -23.25 -5.53
CA HIS A 388 23.91 -23.68 -4.90
C HIS A 388 22.93 -24.26 -5.91
N GLU A 389 22.00 -25.06 -5.41
CA GLU A 389 20.93 -25.70 -6.19
C GLU A 389 19.56 -25.47 -5.55
N GLY A 390 18.53 -25.40 -6.39
CA GLY A 390 17.13 -25.38 -5.98
C GLY A 390 16.63 -26.80 -5.80
N LEU A 391 16.37 -27.20 -4.54
CA LEU A 391 15.85 -28.53 -4.23
C LEU A 391 14.45 -28.72 -4.82
N ALA A 392 14.11 -29.96 -5.18
CA ALA A 392 12.88 -30.26 -5.90
C ALA A 392 11.61 -30.02 -5.07
N THR A 393 10.70 -29.22 -5.60
CA THR A 393 9.29 -29.16 -5.17
C THR A 393 8.58 -30.44 -5.62
N THR A 394 8.00 -31.16 -4.66
CA THR A 394 7.40 -32.50 -4.89
C THR A 394 5.89 -32.50 -4.91
N GLU A 395 5.25 -31.47 -4.32
CA GLU A 395 3.80 -31.28 -4.32
C GLU A 395 3.50 -29.77 -4.26
N GLY A 396 2.35 -29.36 -4.81
CA GLY A 396 1.88 -27.98 -4.78
C GLY A 396 2.73 -27.05 -5.65
N THR A 397 2.74 -25.76 -5.29
CA THR A 397 3.46 -24.73 -6.04
C THR A 397 4.29 -23.88 -5.10
N ARG A 398 5.59 -23.73 -5.36
CA ARG A 398 6.50 -22.89 -4.57
C ARG A 398 6.82 -21.62 -5.33
N TYR A 399 6.62 -20.47 -4.69
CA TYR A 399 7.00 -19.17 -5.21
C TYR A 399 8.16 -18.58 -4.41
N ILE A 400 9.14 -18.04 -5.12
CA ILE A 400 10.23 -17.26 -4.53
C ILE A 400 10.45 -15.97 -5.32
N PHE A 401 10.86 -14.90 -4.64
CA PHE A 401 11.30 -13.67 -5.29
C PHE A 401 12.82 -13.56 -5.18
N VAL A 402 13.49 -13.54 -6.34
CA VAL A 402 14.94 -13.54 -6.44
C VAL A 402 15.43 -12.20 -6.97
N THR A 403 16.52 -11.71 -6.39
CA THR A 403 17.20 -10.50 -6.84
C THR A 403 18.71 -10.69 -6.85
N PHE A 404 19.33 -10.45 -8.00
CA PHE A 404 20.78 -10.43 -8.16
C PHE A 404 21.28 -9.00 -7.95
N VAL A 405 21.82 -8.73 -6.76
CA VAL A 405 22.26 -7.38 -6.38
C VAL A 405 23.70 -7.15 -6.82
N ASN A 406 23.93 -5.96 -7.40
CA ASN A 406 25.23 -5.47 -7.85
C ASN A 406 25.97 -6.52 -8.72
N PRO A 407 25.40 -6.86 -9.90
CA PRO A 407 25.95 -7.85 -10.84
C PRO A 407 27.33 -7.50 -11.40
#